data_AF-A0A5F0LML4-F1
#
_entry.id   AF-A0A5F0LML4-F1
#
_cell.length_a   1.000
_cell.length_b   1.000
_cell.length_c   1.000
_cell.angle_alpha   90.00
_cell.angle_beta   90.00
_cell.angle_gamma   90.00
#
_symmetry.space_group_name_H-M   'P 1'
#
loop_
_entity.id
_entity.type
_entity.pdbx_description
1 polymer ?
#
loop_
_entity_poly.entity_id
_entity_poly.type
_entity_poly.pdbx_seq_one_letter_code
_entity_poly.pdbx_strand_id
1 'polypeptide(L)'
;MLMLAVAGLTLPLLAAAEPAPYGTPGKPAFNERYPSGSIRSTDEADEILAEADKERLIIEDQYIAEQRDCYKKFFVAVCLDGAKERNRVAGKQIRDVEVEANAYKRQAKADDRDKSLAEQRAKDEQDSARRAADQKERDAAAARKVQESAAKQQQVKEREQQSAGKEDARVKAHEAQLQQKQAADAAKAPQREANEKAYQEKVKAAEVHRKEVEANKAQKDRERAAKQLQAPASGPSVADPNQPK
;
A
#
# COMPACT_ATOMS: atom_id res chain seq x y z
N MET A 1 -82.27 -33.28 64.92
CA MET A 1 -82.31 -33.90 63.58
C MET A 1 -82.95 -32.93 62.59
N LEU A 2 -82.14 -32.21 61.81
CA LEU A 2 -82.22 -32.12 60.34
C LEU A 2 -81.16 -31.09 59.89
N MET A 3 -80.04 -31.59 59.37
CA MET A 3 -79.03 -30.78 58.68
C MET A 3 -79.50 -30.59 57.24
N LEU A 4 -79.80 -29.36 56.83
CA LEU A 4 -79.96 -29.01 55.41
C LEU A 4 -78.57 -28.81 54.80
N ALA A 5 -78.13 -29.77 53.99
CA ALA A 5 -76.95 -29.66 53.17
C ALA A 5 -77.26 -28.79 51.93
N VAL A 6 -76.71 -27.58 51.90
CA VAL A 6 -76.68 -26.74 50.69
C VAL A 6 -75.53 -27.25 49.82
N ALA A 7 -75.86 -28.00 48.77
CA ALA A 7 -74.92 -28.43 47.75
C ALA A 7 -74.52 -27.22 46.91
N GLY A 8 -73.35 -26.66 47.19
CA GLY A 8 -72.72 -25.64 46.35
C GLY A 8 -72.26 -26.24 45.03
N LEU A 9 -72.95 -25.92 43.94
CA LEU A 9 -72.46 -26.12 42.58
C LEU A 9 -71.28 -25.18 42.34
N THR A 10 -70.06 -25.66 42.55
CA THR A 10 -68.85 -25.00 42.07
C THR A 10 -68.73 -25.26 40.57
N LEU A 11 -69.20 -24.31 39.75
CA LEU A 11 -68.86 -24.27 38.32
C LEU A 11 -67.33 -24.16 38.20
N PRO A 12 -66.64 -25.08 37.49
CA PRO A 12 -65.23 -24.88 37.19
C PRO A 12 -65.15 -23.72 36.20
N LEU A 13 -64.50 -22.64 36.63
CA LEU A 13 -64.09 -21.57 35.74
C LEU A 13 -63.14 -22.20 34.72
N LEU A 14 -63.63 -22.50 33.51
CA LEU A 14 -62.77 -22.80 32.38
C LEU A 14 -61.93 -21.54 32.17
N ALA A 15 -60.68 -21.57 32.64
CA ALA A 15 -59.67 -20.62 32.22
C ALA A 15 -59.56 -20.77 30.70
N ALA A 16 -60.13 -19.82 29.96
CA ALA A 16 -59.81 -19.65 28.57
C ALA A 16 -58.31 -19.40 28.51
N ALA A 17 -57.54 -20.40 28.07
CA ALA A 17 -56.12 -20.27 27.86
C ALA A 17 -55.92 -19.07 26.92
N GLU A 18 -55.36 -17.98 27.45
CA GLU A 18 -55.02 -16.83 26.63
C GLU A 18 -54.04 -17.32 25.54
N PRO A 19 -54.26 -16.94 24.27
CA PRO A 19 -53.38 -17.36 23.20
C PRO A 19 -51.97 -16.82 23.47
N ALA A 20 -50.97 -17.69 23.30
CA ALA A 20 -49.57 -17.36 23.55
C ALA A 20 -49.15 -16.12 22.73
N PRO A 21 -48.28 -15.26 23.29
CA PRO A 21 -47.73 -14.12 22.54
C PRO A 21 -46.94 -14.62 21.33
N TYR A 22 -46.96 -13.84 20.24
CA TYR A 22 -46.15 -14.17 19.08
C TYR A 22 -44.66 -13.92 19.33
N GLY A 23 -43.83 -14.74 18.68
CA GLY A 23 -42.39 -14.69 18.76
C GLY A 23 -41.77 -16.07 18.96
N THR A 24 -40.46 -16.09 19.19
CA THR A 24 -39.69 -17.31 19.39
C THR A 24 -40.20 -18.06 20.63
N PRO A 25 -40.66 -19.32 20.50
CA PRO A 25 -41.16 -20.10 21.62
C PRO A 25 -40.15 -20.22 22.76
N GLY A 26 -40.60 -20.00 24.00
CA GLY A 26 -39.77 -20.08 25.20
C GLY A 26 -38.81 -18.90 25.43
N LYS A 27 -38.82 -17.89 24.55
CA LYS A 27 -38.13 -16.61 24.77
C LYS A 27 -39.11 -15.55 25.26
N PRO A 28 -38.65 -14.57 26.08
CA PRO A 28 -39.47 -13.41 26.41
C PRO A 28 -39.68 -12.51 25.19
N ALA A 29 -40.55 -11.51 25.33
CA ALA A 29 -40.83 -10.55 24.27
C ALA A 29 -39.55 -9.90 23.74
N PHE A 30 -39.53 -9.48 22.47
CA PHE A 30 -38.28 -9.02 21.85
C PHE A 30 -37.68 -7.79 22.55
N ASN A 31 -38.52 -6.87 23.00
CA ASN A 31 -38.12 -5.69 23.79
C ASN A 31 -37.71 -6.02 25.24
N GLU A 32 -38.10 -7.18 25.78
CA GLU A 32 -37.66 -7.63 27.09
C GLU A 32 -36.29 -8.34 27.00
N ARG A 33 -36.01 -8.99 25.86
CA ARG A 33 -34.67 -9.54 25.57
C ARG A 33 -33.61 -8.45 25.43
N TYR A 34 -33.99 -7.33 24.81
CA TYR A 34 -33.14 -6.17 24.57
C TYR A 34 -33.77 -4.93 25.19
N PRO A 35 -33.62 -4.75 26.53
CA PRO A 35 -34.21 -3.62 27.22
C PRO A 35 -33.54 -2.32 26.78
N SER A 36 -34.28 -1.21 26.82
CA SER A 36 -33.73 0.06 26.38
C SER A 36 -32.48 0.49 27.15
N GLY A 37 -31.49 0.98 26.41
CA GLY A 37 -30.15 1.30 26.86
C GLY A 37 -29.20 0.10 26.95
N SER A 38 -29.58 -1.10 26.49
CA SER A 38 -28.71 -2.28 26.57
C SER A 38 -27.61 -2.31 25.52
N ILE A 39 -27.80 -1.63 24.38
CA ILE A 39 -26.92 -1.69 23.21
C ILE A 39 -25.63 -0.87 23.48
N ARG A 40 -24.47 -1.53 23.41
CA ARG A 40 -23.18 -0.93 23.79
C ARG A 40 -22.15 -0.91 22.67
N SER A 41 -22.41 -1.55 21.54
CA SER A 41 -21.51 -1.56 20.40
C SER A 41 -22.27 -1.57 19.07
N THR A 42 -21.59 -1.19 18.00
CA THR A 42 -22.16 -1.26 16.64
C THR A 42 -22.37 -2.70 16.19
N ASP A 43 -21.49 -3.60 16.60
CA ASP A 43 -21.56 -5.02 16.28
C ASP A 43 -22.76 -5.67 16.98
N GLU A 44 -22.98 -5.34 18.26
CA GLU A 44 -24.17 -5.78 19.00
C GLU A 44 -25.45 -5.22 18.36
N ALA A 45 -25.44 -3.95 17.93
CA ALA A 45 -26.57 -3.37 17.21
C ALA A 45 -26.87 -4.12 15.89
N ASP A 46 -25.85 -4.56 15.16
CA ASP A 46 -26.00 -5.33 13.92
C ASP A 46 -26.53 -6.75 14.18
N GLU A 47 -26.04 -7.42 15.22
CA GLU A 47 -26.55 -8.72 15.64
C GLU A 47 -28.04 -8.64 16.07
N ILE A 48 -28.40 -7.62 16.83
CA ILE A 48 -29.78 -7.39 17.27
C ILE A 48 -30.70 -7.14 16.08
N LEU A 49 -30.27 -6.36 15.09
CA LEU A 49 -31.05 -6.12 13.86
C LEU A 49 -31.23 -7.41 13.05
N ALA A 50 -30.19 -8.24 12.95
CA ALA A 50 -30.29 -9.53 12.26
C ALA A 50 -31.24 -10.51 13.01
N GLU A 51 -31.25 -10.49 14.34
CA GLU A 51 -32.20 -11.28 15.13
C GLU A 51 -33.63 -10.72 15.02
N ALA A 52 -33.80 -9.40 14.94
CA ALA A 52 -35.09 -8.74 14.72
C ALA A 52 -35.73 -9.18 13.39
N ASP A 53 -34.94 -9.29 12.32
CA ASP A 53 -35.40 -9.78 11.02
C ASP A 53 -35.89 -11.23 11.10
N LYS A 54 -35.17 -12.10 11.80
CA LYS A 54 -35.61 -13.49 12.02
C LYS A 54 -36.90 -13.55 12.85
N GLU A 55 -36.97 -12.75 13.91
CA GLU A 55 -38.13 -12.69 14.78
C GLU A 55 -39.39 -12.23 14.03
N ARG A 56 -39.25 -11.26 13.11
CA ARG A 56 -40.34 -10.83 12.22
C ARG A 56 -40.92 -11.97 11.40
N LEU A 57 -40.05 -12.80 10.81
CA LEU A 57 -40.50 -13.96 10.02
C LEU A 57 -41.25 -14.97 10.89
N ILE A 58 -40.76 -15.23 12.11
CA ILE A 58 -41.44 -16.13 13.07
C ILE A 58 -42.83 -15.59 13.43
N ILE A 59 -42.95 -14.30 13.72
CA ILE A 59 -44.23 -13.65 14.05
C ILE A 59 -45.18 -13.71 12.84
N GLU A 60 -44.69 -13.46 11.64
CA GLU A 60 -45.49 -13.50 10.42
C GLU A 60 -46.04 -14.91 10.15
N ASP A 61 -45.19 -15.94 10.28
CA ASP A 61 -45.59 -17.34 10.12
C ASP A 61 -46.65 -17.74 11.17
N GLN A 62 -46.48 -17.32 12.42
CA GLN A 62 -47.45 -17.57 13.48
C GLN A 62 -48.78 -16.85 13.22
N TYR A 63 -48.73 -15.61 12.74
CA TYR A 63 -49.92 -14.85 12.38
C TYR A 63 -50.69 -15.50 11.23
N ILE A 64 -49.99 -15.98 10.19
CA ILE A 64 -50.61 -16.69 9.06
C ILE A 64 -51.21 -18.02 9.53
N ALA A 65 -50.49 -18.78 10.36
CA ALA A 65 -50.99 -20.03 10.93
C ALA A 65 -52.25 -19.80 11.76
N GLU A 66 -52.26 -18.78 12.63
CA GLU A 66 -53.42 -18.47 13.46
C GLU A 66 -54.61 -17.97 12.63
N GLN A 67 -54.39 -17.18 11.57
CA GLN A 67 -55.46 -16.81 10.65
C GLN A 67 -56.15 -18.03 10.05
N ARG A 68 -55.38 -19.04 9.60
CA ARG A 68 -55.91 -20.29 9.06
C ARG A 68 -56.74 -21.05 10.09
N ASP A 69 -56.35 -21.00 11.36
CA ASP A 69 -57.10 -21.62 12.45
C ASP A 69 -58.35 -20.82 12.84
N CYS A 70 -58.32 -19.48 12.73
CA CYS A 70 -59.49 -18.64 12.96
C CYS A 70 -60.63 -18.93 11.98
N TYR A 71 -60.33 -19.23 10.72
CA TYR A 71 -61.35 -19.60 9.74
C TYR A 71 -62.08 -20.92 10.05
N LYS A 72 -61.56 -21.73 10.97
CA LYS A 72 -62.20 -22.97 11.44
C LYS A 72 -63.15 -22.73 12.63
N LYS A 73 -63.17 -21.51 13.20
CA LYS A 73 -63.97 -21.17 14.40
C LYS A 73 -65.29 -20.52 14.04
N PHE A 74 -66.28 -20.60 14.94
CA PHE A 74 -67.59 -19.97 14.73
C PHE A 74 -67.51 -18.43 14.74
N PHE A 75 -66.75 -17.86 15.68
CA PHE A 75 -66.54 -16.42 15.79
C PHE A 75 -65.27 -15.97 15.05
N VAL A 76 -65.25 -16.15 13.72
CA VAL A 76 -64.08 -15.85 12.88
C VAL A 76 -63.61 -14.41 13.06
N ALA A 77 -64.53 -13.43 13.03
CA ALA A 77 -64.18 -12.01 13.13
C ALA A 77 -63.42 -11.68 14.43
N VAL A 78 -63.95 -12.09 15.58
CA VAL A 78 -63.31 -11.86 16.89
C VAL A 78 -61.95 -12.56 16.97
N CYS A 79 -61.83 -13.76 16.40
CA CYS A 79 -60.55 -14.47 16.35
C CYS A 79 -59.50 -13.72 15.51
N LEU A 80 -59.88 -13.27 14.32
CA LEU A 80 -58.99 -12.52 13.42
C LEU A 80 -58.55 -11.19 14.03
N ASP A 81 -59.45 -10.47 14.71
CA ASP A 81 -59.11 -9.23 15.41
C ASP A 81 -58.11 -9.49 16.54
N GLY A 82 -58.30 -10.56 17.32
CA GLY A 82 -57.33 -10.96 18.34
C GLY A 82 -55.96 -11.31 17.76
N ALA A 83 -55.91 -12.06 16.65
CA ALA A 83 -54.67 -12.41 15.96
C ALA A 83 -53.95 -11.16 15.43
N LYS A 84 -54.71 -10.23 14.85
CA LYS A 84 -54.19 -8.95 14.36
C LYS A 84 -53.60 -8.11 15.49
N GLU A 85 -54.26 -8.07 16.64
CA GLU A 85 -53.77 -7.32 17.80
C GLU A 85 -52.48 -7.93 18.37
N ARG A 86 -52.38 -9.26 18.48
CA ARG A 86 -51.12 -9.93 18.86
C ARG A 86 -49.99 -9.63 17.87
N ASN A 87 -50.27 -9.67 16.57
CA ASN A 87 -49.29 -9.29 15.55
C ASN A 87 -48.84 -7.83 15.72
N ARG A 88 -49.77 -6.91 15.96
CA ARG A 88 -49.49 -5.50 16.16
C ARG A 88 -48.58 -5.27 17.37
N VAL A 89 -48.89 -5.93 18.49
CA VAL A 89 -48.09 -5.82 19.73
C VAL A 89 -46.69 -6.38 19.53
N ALA A 90 -46.57 -7.61 19.00
CA ALA A 90 -45.27 -8.24 18.79
C ALA A 90 -44.40 -7.46 17.77
N GLY A 91 -45.01 -6.97 16.69
CA GLY A 91 -44.33 -6.11 15.72
C GLY A 91 -43.88 -4.77 16.32
N LYS A 92 -44.65 -4.19 17.25
CA LYS A 92 -44.22 -2.98 17.97
C LYS A 92 -43.00 -3.27 18.85
N GLN A 93 -42.99 -4.39 19.57
CA GLN A 93 -41.86 -4.77 20.43
C GLN A 93 -40.56 -4.90 19.66
N ILE A 94 -40.61 -5.48 18.44
CA ILE A 94 -39.45 -5.52 17.55
C ILE A 94 -39.03 -4.11 17.15
N ARG A 95 -39.99 -3.30 16.70
CA ARG A 95 -39.70 -1.95 16.18
C ARG A 95 -39.09 -1.03 17.24
N ASP A 96 -39.51 -1.15 18.50
CA ASP A 96 -38.94 -0.37 19.61
C ASP A 96 -37.42 -0.62 19.71
N VAL A 97 -36.98 -1.88 19.61
CA VAL A 97 -35.56 -2.26 19.64
C VAL A 97 -34.82 -1.87 18.35
N GLU A 98 -35.44 -2.07 17.17
CA GLU A 98 -34.85 -1.67 15.88
C GLU A 98 -34.53 -0.17 15.84
N VAL A 99 -35.44 0.67 16.36
CA VAL A 99 -35.25 2.12 16.41
C VAL A 99 -34.05 2.48 17.27
N GLU A 100 -33.91 1.83 18.41
CA GLU A 100 -32.79 2.06 19.33
C GLU A 100 -31.45 1.61 18.74
N ALA A 101 -31.40 0.40 18.17
CA ALA A 101 -30.20 -0.12 17.50
C ALA A 101 -29.75 0.80 16.35
N ASN A 102 -30.69 1.27 15.54
CA ASN A 102 -30.39 2.21 14.47
C ASN A 102 -29.98 3.60 14.99
N ALA A 103 -30.58 4.07 16.08
CA ALA A 103 -30.20 5.33 16.72
C ALA A 103 -28.75 5.25 17.24
N TYR A 104 -28.39 4.14 17.90
CA TYR A 104 -27.02 3.88 18.34
C TYR A 104 -26.03 3.93 17.19
N LYS A 105 -26.30 3.19 16.08
CA LYS A 105 -25.43 3.19 14.90
C LYS A 105 -25.28 4.58 14.27
N ARG A 106 -26.35 5.37 14.24
CA ARG A 106 -26.31 6.75 13.73
C ARG A 106 -25.44 7.64 14.62
N GLN A 107 -25.55 7.49 15.94
CA GLN A 107 -24.74 8.22 16.90
C GLN A 107 -23.26 7.83 16.79
N ALA A 108 -22.94 6.54 16.80
CA ALA A 108 -21.56 6.06 16.66
C ALA A 108 -20.90 6.59 15.37
N LYS A 109 -21.62 6.57 14.24
CA LYS A 109 -21.14 7.14 12.98
C LYS A 109 -20.97 8.66 13.04
N ALA A 110 -21.80 9.37 13.80
CA ALA A 110 -21.63 10.80 14.01
C ALA A 110 -20.37 11.07 14.84
N ASP A 111 -20.19 10.35 15.95
CA ASP A 111 -19.03 10.48 16.83
C ASP A 111 -17.72 10.19 16.09
N ASP A 112 -17.69 9.15 15.23
CA ASP A 112 -16.51 8.81 14.44
C ASP A 112 -16.18 9.88 13.39
N ARG A 113 -17.20 10.49 12.78
CA ARG A 113 -16.99 11.63 11.88
C ARG A 113 -16.47 12.85 12.63
N ASP A 114 -17.02 13.12 13.81
CA ASP A 114 -16.61 14.27 14.61
C ASP A 114 -15.16 14.12 15.08
N LYS A 115 -14.75 12.91 15.49
CA LYS A 115 -13.33 12.59 15.78
C LYS A 115 -12.46 12.81 14.54
N SER A 116 -12.86 12.27 13.39
CA SER A 116 -12.10 12.43 12.15
C SER A 116 -11.96 13.90 11.71
N LEU A 117 -13.03 14.68 11.84
CA LEU A 117 -13.00 16.11 11.55
C LEU A 117 -12.13 16.89 12.54
N ALA A 118 -12.16 16.53 13.83
CA ALA A 118 -11.28 17.12 14.84
C ALA A 118 -9.80 16.84 14.53
N GLU A 119 -9.46 15.60 14.14
CA GLU A 119 -8.11 15.22 13.72
C GLU A 119 -7.67 15.96 12.46
N GLN A 120 -8.56 16.10 11.47
CA GLN A 120 -8.27 16.86 10.25
C GLN A 120 -8.03 18.33 10.54
N ARG A 121 -8.88 18.96 11.37
CA ARG A 121 -8.69 20.35 11.80
C ARG A 121 -7.35 20.55 12.51
N ALA A 122 -6.97 19.65 13.41
CA ALA A 122 -5.68 19.72 14.09
C ALA A 122 -4.49 19.61 13.10
N LYS A 123 -4.58 18.73 12.09
CA LYS A 123 -3.58 18.62 11.02
C LYS A 123 -3.55 19.86 10.14
N ASP A 124 -4.70 20.38 9.75
CA ASP A 124 -4.83 21.56 8.89
C ASP A 124 -4.28 22.81 9.58
N GLU A 125 -4.52 22.98 10.89
CA GLU A 125 -3.95 24.04 11.70
C GLU A 125 -2.42 23.98 11.71
N GLN A 126 -1.84 22.80 11.95
CA GLN A 126 -0.39 22.58 11.90
C GLN A 126 0.19 22.87 10.51
N ASP A 127 -0.47 22.37 9.47
CA ASP A 127 -0.02 22.53 8.08
C ASP A 127 -0.24 23.94 7.54
N SER A 128 -1.17 24.72 8.09
CA SER A 128 -1.44 26.09 7.65
C SER A 128 -0.22 27.00 7.84
N ALA A 129 0.47 26.87 8.98
CA ALA A 129 1.67 27.64 9.27
C ALA A 129 2.82 27.27 8.32
N ARG A 130 3.00 25.96 8.05
CA ARG A 130 3.98 25.48 7.07
C ARG A 130 3.67 26.00 5.68
N ARG A 131 2.42 25.88 5.22
CA ARG A 131 1.98 26.39 3.91
C ARG A 131 2.18 27.89 3.78
N ALA A 132 1.89 28.66 4.83
CA ALA A 132 2.12 30.10 4.83
C ALA A 132 3.62 30.47 4.76
N ALA A 133 4.49 29.70 5.43
CA ALA A 133 5.94 29.88 5.35
C ALA A 133 6.48 29.51 3.96
N ASP A 134 6.09 28.36 3.42
CA ASP A 134 6.48 27.89 2.09
C ASP A 134 6.03 28.88 1.01
N GLN A 135 4.83 29.45 1.14
CA GLN A 135 4.33 30.46 0.21
C GLN A 135 5.20 31.72 0.23
N LYS A 136 5.54 32.23 1.43
CA LYS A 136 6.43 33.40 1.56
C LYS A 136 7.81 33.14 0.95
N GLU A 137 8.37 31.94 1.13
CA GLU A 137 9.65 31.57 0.52
C GLU A 137 9.56 31.53 -1.01
N ARG A 138 8.50 30.91 -1.56
CA ARG A 138 8.25 30.86 -3.00
C ARG A 138 8.10 32.25 -3.60
N ASP A 139 7.36 33.12 -2.94
CA ASP A 139 7.15 34.51 -3.39
C ASP A 139 8.48 35.29 -3.36
N ALA A 140 9.28 35.13 -2.32
CA ALA A 140 10.61 35.74 -2.23
C ALA A 140 11.58 35.20 -3.30
N ALA A 141 11.58 33.89 -3.55
CA ALA A 141 12.41 33.27 -4.59
C ALA A 141 11.97 33.72 -5.99
N ALA A 142 10.66 33.85 -6.24
CA ALA A 142 10.13 34.38 -7.48
C ALA A 142 10.57 35.83 -7.70
N ALA A 143 10.47 36.68 -6.68
CA ALA A 143 10.92 38.07 -6.75
C ALA A 143 12.43 38.17 -7.08
N ARG A 144 13.27 37.34 -6.45
CA ARG A 144 14.72 37.27 -6.75
C ARG A 144 14.99 36.85 -8.20
N LYS A 145 14.29 35.83 -8.70
CA LYS A 145 14.42 35.39 -10.10
C LYS A 145 13.99 36.47 -11.10
N VAL A 146 12.97 37.25 -10.78
CA VAL A 146 12.55 38.39 -11.61
C VAL A 146 13.65 39.45 -11.66
N GLN A 147 14.24 39.80 -10.52
CA GLN A 147 15.35 40.76 -10.47
C GLN A 147 16.59 40.26 -11.21
N GLU A 148 16.98 39.00 -10.99
CA GLU A 148 18.12 38.38 -11.67
C GLU A 148 17.92 38.30 -13.18
N SER A 149 16.72 37.91 -13.63
CA SER A 149 16.41 37.86 -15.06
C SER A 149 16.40 39.25 -15.69
N ALA A 150 15.89 40.28 -15.00
CA ALA A 150 15.97 41.67 -15.45
C ALA A 150 17.42 42.16 -15.57
N ALA A 151 18.27 41.89 -14.56
CA ALA A 151 19.69 42.24 -14.60
C ALA A 151 20.43 41.52 -15.73
N LYS A 152 20.16 40.22 -15.91
CA LYS A 152 20.76 39.42 -16.99
C LYS A 152 20.32 39.90 -18.37
N GLN A 153 19.05 40.29 -18.54
CA GLN A 153 18.56 40.88 -19.79
C GLN A 153 19.26 42.21 -20.08
N GLN A 154 19.50 43.06 -19.07
CA GLN A 154 20.28 44.29 -19.26
C GLN A 154 21.71 44.00 -19.72
N GLN A 155 22.39 43.03 -19.09
CA GLN A 155 23.74 42.63 -19.49
C GLN A 155 23.78 42.07 -20.92
N VAL A 156 22.79 41.26 -21.32
CA VAL A 156 22.71 40.74 -22.69
C VAL A 156 22.54 41.88 -23.68
N LYS A 157 21.63 42.82 -23.41
CA LYS A 157 21.44 44.01 -24.27
C LYS A 157 22.71 44.85 -24.39
N GLU A 158 23.41 45.07 -23.29
CA GLU A 158 24.69 45.82 -23.31
C GLU A 158 25.76 45.07 -24.12
N ARG A 159 25.85 43.74 -23.96
CA ARG A 159 26.79 42.92 -24.72
C ARG A 159 26.47 42.91 -26.21
N GLU A 160 25.19 42.80 -26.58
CA GLU A 160 24.72 42.88 -27.97
C GLU A 160 25.03 44.25 -28.58
N GLN A 161 24.85 45.34 -27.83
CA GLN A 161 25.25 46.68 -28.27
C GLN A 161 26.76 46.79 -28.47
N GLN A 162 27.58 46.17 -27.60
CA GLN A 162 29.04 46.17 -27.71
C GLN A 162 29.57 45.23 -28.82
N SER A 163 28.82 44.17 -29.17
CA SER A 163 29.18 43.22 -30.23
C SER A 163 28.58 43.58 -31.58
N ALA A 164 27.62 44.52 -31.64
CA ALA A 164 27.08 45.05 -32.87
C ALA A 164 28.22 45.55 -33.78
N GLY A 165 28.34 44.95 -34.96
CA GLY A 165 29.41 45.23 -35.94
C GLY A 165 30.71 44.44 -35.76
N LYS A 166 30.86 43.60 -34.72
CA LYS A 166 32.03 42.71 -34.52
C LYS A 166 31.77 41.25 -34.89
N GLU A 167 30.53 40.90 -35.20
CA GLU A 167 30.09 39.54 -35.58
C GLU A 167 30.88 39.00 -36.79
N ASP A 168 31.02 39.81 -37.85
CA ASP A 168 31.76 39.43 -39.06
C ASP A 168 33.24 39.14 -38.80
N ALA A 169 33.86 39.84 -37.85
CA ALA A 169 35.27 39.65 -37.52
C ALA A 169 35.51 38.32 -36.79
N ARG A 170 34.57 37.90 -35.92
CA ARG A 170 34.67 36.65 -35.16
C ARG A 170 34.46 35.43 -36.07
N VAL A 171 33.49 35.50 -36.98
CA VAL A 171 33.24 34.41 -37.95
C VAL A 171 34.46 34.21 -38.85
N LYS A 172 34.99 35.30 -39.42
CA LYS A 172 36.21 35.25 -40.25
C LYS A 172 37.42 34.70 -39.50
N ALA A 173 37.62 35.07 -38.24
CA ALA A 173 38.72 34.55 -37.42
C ALA A 173 38.57 33.04 -37.17
N HIS A 174 37.34 32.56 -36.92
CA HIS A 174 37.08 31.13 -36.72
C HIS A 174 37.30 30.34 -38.01
N GLU A 175 36.82 30.84 -39.15
CA GLU A 175 37.02 30.18 -40.45
C GLU A 175 38.50 30.08 -40.79
N ALA A 176 39.27 31.14 -40.58
CA ALA A 176 40.73 31.13 -40.77
C ALA A 176 41.41 30.10 -39.85
N GLN A 177 40.96 29.97 -38.59
CA GLN A 177 41.51 28.98 -37.66
C GLN A 177 41.20 27.54 -38.09
N LEU A 178 39.99 27.29 -38.62
CA LEU A 178 39.63 25.97 -39.13
C LEU A 178 40.47 25.60 -40.36
N GLN A 179 40.66 26.54 -41.29
CA GLN A 179 41.50 26.33 -42.46
C GLN A 179 42.96 26.03 -42.07
N GLN A 180 43.51 26.77 -41.09
CA GLN A 180 44.86 26.49 -40.58
C GLN A 180 44.97 25.10 -39.94
N LYS A 181 43.98 24.69 -39.14
CA LYS A 181 43.96 23.35 -38.53
C LYS A 181 43.89 22.26 -39.59
N GLN A 182 42.99 22.41 -40.58
CA GLN A 182 42.86 21.47 -41.69
C GLN A 182 44.15 21.36 -42.50
N ALA A 183 44.81 22.49 -42.79
CA ALA A 183 46.09 22.51 -43.49
C ALA A 183 47.20 21.83 -42.67
N ALA A 184 47.27 22.08 -41.36
CA ALA A 184 48.22 21.44 -40.46
C ALA A 184 47.97 19.93 -40.33
N ASP A 185 46.71 19.51 -40.28
CA ASP A 185 46.32 18.10 -40.25
C ASP A 185 46.64 17.40 -41.58
N ALA A 186 46.38 18.04 -42.72
CA ALA A 186 46.76 17.51 -44.03
C ALA A 186 48.28 17.37 -44.16
N ALA A 187 49.06 18.35 -43.69
CA ALA A 187 50.52 18.29 -43.70
C ALA A 187 51.08 17.17 -42.80
N LYS A 188 50.41 16.87 -41.68
CA LYS A 188 50.82 15.80 -40.75
C LYS A 188 50.27 14.43 -41.13
N ALA A 189 49.31 14.32 -42.05
CA ALA A 189 48.70 13.06 -42.47
C ALA A 189 49.72 11.98 -42.91
N PRO A 190 50.69 12.24 -43.80
CA PRO A 190 51.66 11.21 -44.21
C PRO A 190 52.58 10.78 -43.06
N GLN A 191 52.92 11.71 -42.16
CA GLN A 191 53.73 11.40 -40.98
C GLN A 191 52.95 10.55 -39.97
N ARG A 192 51.64 10.81 -39.79
CA ARG A 192 50.76 9.96 -38.97
C ARG A 192 50.67 8.55 -39.54
N GLU A 193 50.45 8.40 -40.84
CA GLU A 193 50.38 7.09 -41.50
C GLU A 193 51.71 6.32 -41.39
N ALA A 194 52.85 7.00 -41.59
CA ALA A 194 54.17 6.40 -41.42
C ALA A 194 54.43 5.95 -39.96
N ASN A 195 54.04 6.77 -38.98
CA ASN A 195 54.17 6.44 -37.56
C ASN A 195 53.27 5.26 -37.16
N GLU A 196 52.04 5.20 -37.69
CA GLU A 196 51.12 4.08 -37.47
C GLU A 196 51.68 2.77 -38.03
N LYS A 197 52.21 2.78 -39.26
CA LYS A 197 52.88 1.62 -39.86
C LYS A 197 54.10 1.17 -39.04
N ALA A 198 54.97 2.11 -38.67
CA ALA A 198 56.15 1.81 -37.86
C ALA A 198 55.77 1.26 -36.47
N TYR A 199 54.68 1.74 -35.87
CA TYR A 199 54.16 1.19 -34.61
C TYR A 199 53.66 -0.25 -34.79
N GLN A 200 52.87 -0.51 -35.84
CA GLN A 200 52.37 -1.86 -36.13
C GLN A 200 53.51 -2.86 -36.40
N GLU A 201 54.57 -2.44 -37.11
CA GLU A 201 55.76 -3.27 -37.32
C GLU A 201 56.49 -3.58 -36.01
N LYS A 202 56.66 -2.58 -35.13
CA LYS A 202 57.24 -2.79 -33.79
C LYS A 202 56.43 -3.76 -32.95
N VAL A 203 55.10 -3.66 -33.00
CA VAL A 203 54.19 -4.59 -32.29
C VAL A 203 54.38 -6.02 -32.81
N LYS A 204 54.37 -6.22 -34.14
CA LYS A 204 54.62 -7.55 -34.75
C LYS A 204 55.99 -8.11 -34.38
N ALA A 205 57.04 -7.29 -34.45
CA ALA A 205 58.40 -7.69 -34.09
C ALA A 205 58.51 -8.08 -32.61
N ALA A 206 57.86 -7.33 -31.71
CA ALA A 206 57.82 -7.65 -30.29
C ALA A 206 57.08 -8.96 -30.00
N GLU A 207 56.00 -9.26 -30.72
CA GLU A 207 55.27 -10.52 -30.60
C GLU A 207 56.10 -11.72 -31.08
N VAL A 208 56.80 -11.59 -32.22
CA VAL A 208 57.71 -12.63 -32.72
C VAL A 208 58.82 -12.90 -31.71
N HIS A 209 59.48 -11.85 -31.23
CA HIS A 209 60.55 -11.98 -30.24
C HIS A 209 60.06 -12.64 -28.95
N ARG A 210 58.85 -12.31 -28.46
CA ARG A 210 58.26 -13.00 -27.31
C ARG A 210 58.11 -14.50 -27.54
N LYS A 211 57.58 -14.90 -28.70
CA LYS A 211 57.40 -16.33 -29.05
C LYS A 211 58.73 -17.05 -29.18
N GLU A 212 59.74 -16.42 -29.76
CA GLU A 212 61.11 -16.97 -29.86
C GLU A 212 61.75 -17.15 -28.48
N VAL A 213 61.62 -16.17 -27.59
CA VAL A 213 62.14 -16.28 -26.20
C VAL A 213 61.44 -17.41 -25.44
N GLU A 214 60.12 -17.55 -25.61
CA GLU A 214 59.36 -18.64 -25.00
C GLU A 214 59.78 -20.01 -25.55
N ALA A 215 59.93 -20.14 -26.87
CA ALA A 215 60.40 -21.37 -27.52
C ALA A 215 61.83 -21.74 -27.09
N ASN A 216 62.74 -20.77 -27.02
CA ASN A 216 64.11 -20.98 -26.54
C ASN A 216 64.17 -21.39 -25.07
N LYS A 217 63.31 -20.80 -24.21
CA LYS A 217 63.19 -21.26 -22.81
C LYS A 217 62.68 -22.70 -22.75
N ALA A 218 61.62 -23.02 -23.48
CA ALA A 218 61.07 -24.37 -23.54
C ALA A 218 62.09 -25.39 -24.07
N GLN A 219 62.89 -25.03 -25.08
CA GLN A 219 63.97 -25.89 -25.58
C GLN A 219 65.05 -26.11 -24.52
N LYS A 220 65.55 -25.04 -23.89
CA LYS A 220 66.56 -25.15 -22.82
C LYS A 220 66.04 -25.96 -21.62
N ASP A 221 64.76 -25.87 -21.30
CA ASP A 221 64.14 -26.67 -20.23
C ASP A 221 64.07 -28.16 -20.62
N ARG A 222 63.73 -28.47 -21.88
CA ARG A 222 63.77 -29.85 -22.42
C ARG A 222 65.18 -30.42 -22.44
N GLU A 223 66.18 -29.64 -22.83
CA GLU A 223 67.60 -30.06 -22.81
C GLU A 223 68.12 -30.27 -21.38
N ARG A 224 67.73 -29.41 -20.43
CA ARG A 224 68.04 -29.59 -19.00
C ARG A 224 67.40 -30.85 -18.42
N ALA A 225 66.13 -31.11 -18.74
CA ALA A 225 65.42 -32.33 -18.34
C ALA A 225 66.06 -33.59 -18.94
N ALA A 226 66.44 -33.56 -20.23
CA ALA A 226 67.11 -34.68 -20.89
C ALA A 226 68.51 -34.97 -20.30
N LYS A 227 69.28 -33.93 -19.96
CA LYS A 227 70.58 -34.09 -19.29
C LYS A 227 70.46 -34.63 -17.85
N GLN A 228 69.38 -34.34 -17.13
CA GLN A 228 69.13 -34.92 -15.81
C GLN A 228 68.72 -36.40 -15.84
N LEU A 229 68.25 -36.92 -16.98
CA LEU A 229 67.82 -38.32 -17.14
C LEU A 229 68.93 -39.26 -17.67
N GLN A 230 70.15 -38.76 -17.96
CA GLN A 230 71.24 -39.55 -18.57
C GLN A 230 72.56 -39.57 -17.76
N ALA A 231 72.51 -39.57 -16.42
CA ALA A 231 73.68 -39.87 -15.57
C ALA A 231 73.44 -41.11 -14.68
N PRO A 232 74.30 -42.16 -14.71
CA PRO A 232 74.19 -43.33 -13.83
C PRO A 232 75.11 -43.32 -12.58
N ALA A 233 74.49 -43.73 -11.46
CA ALA A 233 74.91 -44.48 -10.24
C ALA A 233 76.35 -44.46 -9.66
N SER A 234 76.48 -44.12 -8.36
CA SER A 234 77.08 -44.94 -7.25
C SER A 234 77.50 -44.07 -6.03
N GLY A 235 77.17 -44.51 -4.80
CA GLY A 235 77.85 -44.08 -3.54
C GLY A 235 79.09 -44.95 -3.25
N PRO A 236 79.80 -44.89 -2.09
CA PRO A 236 79.42 -44.34 -0.77
C PRO A 236 80.57 -43.62 0.03
N SER A 237 80.31 -43.32 1.33
CA SER A 237 81.23 -43.29 2.49
C SER A 237 82.17 -42.09 2.78
N VAL A 238 81.78 -41.34 3.82
CA VAL A 238 82.55 -40.81 5.00
C VAL A 238 83.90 -40.09 4.82
N ALA A 239 83.97 -38.82 5.25
CA ALA A 239 85.00 -38.31 6.19
C ALA A 239 84.72 -36.86 6.63
N ASP A 240 84.47 -36.67 7.93
CA ASP A 240 84.74 -35.45 8.72
C ASP A 240 86.28 -35.32 8.85
N PRO A 241 86.89 -34.13 8.66
CA PRO A 241 87.35 -33.39 9.84
C PRO A 241 87.25 -31.85 9.70
N ASN A 242 86.62 -31.23 10.69
CA ASN A 242 87.10 -30.07 11.45
C ASN A 242 87.85 -28.91 10.72
N GLN A 243 87.15 -27.78 10.61
CA GLN A 243 87.50 -26.36 10.88
C GLN A 243 88.96 -25.93 11.29
N PRO A 244 89.21 -24.63 11.48
CA PRO A 244 90.10 -23.70 10.74
C PRO A 244 91.61 -23.70 11.10
N LYS A 245 92.46 -23.30 10.14
CA LYS A 245 93.46 -22.19 10.19
C LYS A 245 94.19 -22.09 8.86
#